data_AF-V6L459-F1
#
_entry.id   AF-V6L459-F1
#
_cell.length_a   1.000
_cell.length_b   1.000
_cell.length_c   1.000
_cell.angle_alpha   90.00
_cell.angle_beta   90.00
_cell.angle_gamma   90.00
#
_symmetry.space_group_name_H-M   'P 1'
#
loop_
_entity.id
_entity.type
_entity.pdbx_description
1 polymer ?
#
loop_
_entity_poly.entity_id
_entity_poly.type
_entity_poly.pdbx_seq_one_letter_code
_entity_poly.pdbx_strand_id
1 'polypeptide(L)'
;MSNSATDRAVFPQTLWAARGRHTGPVPEEVVRRTLRGHKESGDIDDFAEPPVPEDAARRVFEARRRAGGTVTVRARLTLVPNEGRRPGHEWRLVAEAERPWDETWPSPATLFWPEGGTGADGSWDHHATVTGLRFRQVNALPADDKEMRRRLRDAAREAWCVNVVVHEAMTPDEQGRLPLARLLPPGLRHRVVEHRAAPHQFRAVNWALKDLGCEVPRGGAVLLPPDPAPEGYDPPGAQRPQRLPGRLRAGRTRRGPAPLRRPAPAAAAGGRGGAERPAGRLDADDPPGGAGARTAAGRHV
;
A
#
# COMPACT_ATOMS: atom_id res chain seq x y z
N MET A 1 -6.44 33.43 32.42
CA MET A 1 -5.97 33.78 31.06
C MET A 1 -5.62 32.50 30.34
N SER A 2 -6.27 32.25 29.21
CA SER A 2 -5.97 31.15 28.30
C SER A 2 -4.80 31.53 27.39
N ASN A 3 -3.90 30.59 27.11
CA ASN A 3 -3.45 30.41 25.73
C ASN A 3 -3.07 28.95 25.46
N SER A 4 -4.02 28.29 24.81
CA SER A 4 -4.03 27.01 24.13
C SER A 4 -2.66 26.52 23.64
N ALA A 5 -2.17 25.44 24.26
CA ALA A 5 -1.30 24.49 23.60
C ALA A 5 -2.16 23.74 22.57
N THR A 6 -2.29 24.30 21.37
CA THR A 6 -3.08 23.72 20.29
C THR A 6 -2.41 22.44 19.80
N ASP A 7 -2.88 21.34 20.38
CA ASP A 7 -3.11 20.03 19.77
C ASP A 7 -2.24 19.73 18.55
N ARG A 8 -1.02 19.26 18.84
CA ARG A 8 -0.17 18.56 17.88
C ARG A 8 -0.91 17.28 17.52
N ALA A 9 -1.70 17.27 16.45
CA ALA A 9 -2.25 16.05 15.88
C ALA A 9 -1.08 15.15 15.42
N VAL A 10 -0.54 14.38 16.36
CA VAL A 10 0.48 13.36 16.12
C VAL A 10 -0.25 12.27 15.36
N PHE A 11 0.07 12.12 14.06
CA PHE A 11 -0.37 10.95 13.30
C PHE A 11 -0.13 9.70 14.16
N PRO A 12 -1.16 8.85 14.34
CA PRO A 12 -1.02 7.65 15.13
C PRO A 12 0.20 6.88 14.64
N GLN A 13 1.16 6.63 15.53
CA GLN A 13 2.41 5.94 15.18
C GLN A 13 2.16 4.51 14.69
N THR A 14 0.93 4.03 14.84
CA THR A 14 0.39 2.75 14.41
C THR A 14 -0.01 2.71 12.94
N LEU A 15 -0.03 3.85 12.23
CA LEU A 15 -0.52 3.94 10.86
C LEU A 15 0.60 3.87 9.81
N TRP A 16 0.27 3.17 8.74
CA TRP A 16 0.99 3.17 7.48
C TRP A 16 0.02 3.55 6.37
N ALA A 17 0.44 4.44 5.46
CA ALA A 17 -0.41 4.87 4.35
C ALA A 17 0.40 5.05 3.08
N ALA A 18 -0.19 4.69 1.95
CA ALA A 18 0.38 4.89 0.63
C ALA A 18 -0.73 5.14 -0.39
N ARG A 19 -0.36 5.75 -1.52
CA ARG A 19 -1.25 6.03 -2.62
C ARG A 19 -0.50 5.87 -3.94
N GLY A 20 -1.15 5.33 -4.95
CA GLY A 20 -0.56 5.15 -6.26
C GLY A 20 -1.60 4.92 -7.34
N ARG A 21 -1.16 4.34 -8.45
CA ARG A 21 -1.99 4.09 -9.62
C ARG A 21 -1.71 2.73 -10.23
N HIS A 22 -2.79 2.04 -10.56
CA HIS A 22 -2.80 0.83 -11.36
C HIS A 22 -3.15 1.15 -12.80
N THR A 23 -2.30 0.72 -13.74
CA THR A 23 -2.46 1.01 -15.18
C THR A 23 -3.19 -0.08 -15.96
N GLY A 24 -3.37 -1.27 -15.37
CA GLY A 24 -4.13 -2.36 -15.99
C GLY A 24 -5.66 -2.17 -15.93
N PRO A 25 -6.40 -2.88 -16.80
CA PRO A 25 -7.84 -2.68 -17.00
C PRO A 25 -8.72 -3.20 -15.86
N VAL A 26 -8.29 -4.27 -15.16
CA VAL A 26 -9.13 -4.95 -14.15
C VAL A 26 -8.38 -5.14 -12.82
N PRO A 27 -8.04 -4.04 -12.11
CA PRO A 27 -7.27 -4.13 -10.84
C PRO A 27 -7.99 -4.90 -9.74
N GLU A 28 -9.33 -4.90 -9.74
CA GLU A 28 -10.14 -5.59 -8.73
C GLU A 28 -9.88 -7.09 -8.74
N GLU A 29 -9.83 -7.70 -9.93
CA GLU A 29 -9.55 -9.13 -10.07
C GLU A 29 -8.13 -9.49 -9.64
N VAL A 30 -7.17 -8.60 -9.91
CA VAL A 30 -5.79 -8.76 -9.43
C VAL A 30 -5.75 -8.77 -7.91
N VAL A 31 -6.46 -7.84 -7.26
CA VAL A 31 -6.55 -7.77 -5.79
C VAL A 31 -7.24 -9.00 -5.23
N ARG A 32 -8.41 -9.39 -5.76
CA ARG A 32 -9.16 -10.57 -5.29
C ARG A 32 -8.32 -11.84 -5.39
N ARG A 33 -7.62 -12.06 -6.50
CA ARG A 33 -6.72 -13.20 -6.69
C ARG A 33 -5.54 -13.16 -5.71
N THR A 34 -4.93 -12.00 -5.51
CA THR A 34 -3.80 -11.83 -4.58
C THR A 34 -4.22 -12.14 -3.14
N LEU A 35 -5.37 -11.62 -2.70
CA LEU A 35 -5.92 -11.88 -1.37
C LEU A 35 -6.28 -13.36 -1.17
N ARG A 36 -6.89 -14.02 -2.16
CA ARG A 36 -7.15 -15.47 -2.12
C ARG A 36 -5.86 -16.27 -1.97
N GLY A 37 -4.84 -15.96 -2.77
CA GLY A 37 -3.54 -16.62 -2.68
C GLY A 37 -2.91 -16.48 -1.29
N HIS A 38 -2.95 -15.29 -0.70
CA HIS A 38 -2.48 -15.08 0.67
C HIS A 38 -3.32 -15.79 1.73
N LYS A 39 -4.63 -15.94 1.50
CA LYS A 39 -5.51 -16.66 2.43
C LYS A 39 -5.22 -18.16 2.39
N GLU A 40 -4.97 -18.70 1.20
CA GLU A 40 -4.62 -20.10 0.98
C GLU A 40 -3.23 -20.45 1.52
N SER A 41 -2.26 -19.54 1.42
CA SER A 41 -0.92 -19.72 2.00
C SER A 41 -0.87 -19.52 3.53
N GLY A 42 -1.92 -18.94 4.11
CA GLY A 42 -1.95 -18.58 5.54
C GLY A 42 -1.21 -17.29 5.90
N ASP A 43 -0.84 -16.47 4.90
CA ASP A 43 -0.19 -15.16 5.12
C ASP A 43 -1.13 -14.11 5.73
N ILE A 44 -2.44 -14.28 5.53
CA ILE A 44 -3.50 -13.42 6.08
C ILE A 44 -4.52 -14.21 6.89
N ASP A 45 -5.02 -13.56 7.94
CA ASP A 45 -6.05 -14.10 8.83
C ASP A 45 -7.41 -14.13 8.12
N ASP A 46 -7.79 -13.02 7.46
CA ASP A 46 -9.02 -12.87 6.70
C ASP A 46 -8.94 -11.70 5.70
N PHE A 47 -9.93 -11.63 4.81
CA PHE A 47 -10.20 -10.47 3.97
C PHE A 47 -11.69 -10.31 3.71
N ALA A 48 -12.12 -9.09 3.40
CA ALA A 48 -13.50 -8.76 3.05
C ALA A 48 -13.54 -7.69 1.94
N GLU A 49 -14.65 -7.67 1.20
CA GLU A 49 -14.99 -6.60 0.26
C GLU A 49 -16.27 -5.92 0.77
N PRO A 50 -16.16 -4.90 1.66
CA PRO A 50 -17.33 -4.25 2.22
C PRO A 50 -18.17 -3.57 1.14
N PRO A 51 -19.51 -3.59 1.27
CA PRO A 51 -20.37 -2.90 0.32
C PRO A 51 -20.07 -1.40 0.37
N VAL A 52 -19.96 -0.81 -0.81
CA VAL A 52 -19.96 0.65 -1.00
C VAL A 52 -21.36 1.07 -1.47
N PRO A 53 -21.79 2.32 -1.25
CA PRO A 53 -23.03 2.82 -1.85
C PRO A 53 -23.03 2.57 -3.36
N GLU A 54 -24.17 2.15 -3.93
CA GLU A 54 -24.27 1.73 -5.34
C GLU A 54 -23.78 2.80 -6.32
N ASP A 55 -23.99 4.08 -5.99
CA ASP A 55 -23.54 5.22 -6.81
C ASP A 55 -22.03 5.49 -6.74
N ALA A 56 -21.30 4.77 -5.88
CA ALA A 56 -19.87 4.98 -5.72
C ALA A 56 -19.10 4.05 -6.67
N ALA A 57 -18.52 4.64 -7.73
CA ALA A 57 -17.61 3.92 -8.64
C ALA A 57 -16.35 3.35 -7.96
N ARG A 58 -16.15 3.61 -6.65
CA ARG A 58 -15.01 3.10 -5.88
C ARG A 58 -15.21 1.65 -5.45
N ARG A 59 -14.12 0.91 -5.25
CA ARG A 59 -14.12 -0.40 -4.58
C ARG A 59 -13.29 -0.36 -3.32
N VAL A 60 -13.64 -1.17 -2.34
CA VAL A 60 -12.94 -1.24 -1.05
C VAL A 60 -12.64 -2.69 -0.71
N PHE A 61 -11.39 -2.97 -0.37
CA PHE A 61 -10.95 -4.26 0.13
C PHE A 61 -10.33 -4.07 1.50
N GLU A 62 -10.64 -4.97 2.42
CA GLU A 62 -10.07 -5.00 3.77
C GLU A 62 -9.39 -6.35 3.99
N ALA A 63 -8.24 -6.36 4.65
CA ALA A 63 -7.50 -7.57 4.96
C ALA A 63 -6.84 -7.46 6.34
N ARG A 64 -6.76 -8.60 7.05
CA ARG A 64 -6.08 -8.70 8.33
C ARG A 64 -4.92 -9.67 8.25
N ARG A 65 -3.80 -9.33 8.88
CA ARG A 65 -2.65 -10.23 9.03
C ARG A 65 -2.02 -10.13 10.41
N ARG A 66 -1.15 -11.10 10.69
CA ARG A 66 -0.14 -11.00 11.75
C ARG A 66 1.20 -10.53 11.17
N ALA A 67 1.66 -9.35 11.56
CA ALA A 67 2.99 -8.85 11.28
C ALA A 67 3.95 -9.26 12.41
N GLY A 68 5.16 -9.72 12.07
CA GLY A 68 6.10 -10.25 13.06
C GLY A 68 5.54 -11.43 13.86
N GLY A 69 4.61 -12.20 13.29
CA GLY A 69 3.97 -13.37 13.89
C GLY A 69 2.93 -13.10 14.99
N THR A 70 2.92 -11.90 15.58
CA THR A 70 2.07 -11.62 16.76
C THR A 70 1.16 -10.42 16.57
N VAL A 71 1.58 -9.42 15.79
CA VAL A 71 0.93 -8.11 15.76
C VAL A 71 -0.21 -8.09 14.76
N THR A 72 -1.43 -7.83 15.20
CA THR A 72 -2.55 -7.63 14.27
C THR A 72 -2.36 -6.34 13.48
N VAL A 73 -2.38 -6.46 12.16
CA VAL A 73 -2.45 -5.34 11.21
C VAL A 73 -3.72 -5.46 10.39
N ARG A 74 -4.51 -4.39 10.33
CA ARG A 74 -5.70 -4.25 9.49
C ARG A 74 -5.39 -3.29 8.37
N ALA A 75 -5.57 -3.72 7.14
CA ALA A 75 -5.28 -2.92 5.96
C ALA A 75 -6.55 -2.74 5.12
N ARG A 76 -6.71 -1.55 4.56
CA ARG A 76 -7.82 -1.17 3.70
C ARG A 76 -7.29 -0.55 2.42
N LEU A 77 -7.57 -1.20 1.30
CA LEU A 77 -7.35 -0.67 -0.04
C LEU A 77 -8.65 -0.05 -0.56
N THR A 78 -8.56 1.17 -1.10
CA THR A 78 -9.65 1.81 -1.85
C THR A 78 -9.18 2.03 -3.28
N LEU A 79 -9.90 1.48 -4.24
CA LEU A 79 -9.71 1.71 -5.67
C LEU A 79 -10.72 2.75 -6.14
N VAL A 80 -10.25 3.72 -6.92
CA VAL A 80 -11.09 4.73 -7.55
C VAL A 80 -10.77 4.71 -9.04
N PRO A 81 -11.73 4.32 -9.91
CA PRO A 81 -11.54 4.40 -11.35
C PRO A 81 -11.32 5.86 -11.73
N ASN A 82 -10.39 6.09 -12.67
CA ASN A 82 -10.11 7.42 -13.17
C ASN A 82 -10.46 7.47 -14.66
N GLU A 83 -11.62 8.05 -14.95
CA GLU A 83 -12.10 8.31 -16.32
C GLU A 83 -11.53 9.61 -16.91
N GLY A 84 -10.67 10.32 -16.16
CA GLY A 84 -10.04 11.55 -16.61
C GLY A 84 -8.93 11.33 -17.65
N ARG A 85 -8.13 12.38 -17.91
CA ARG A 85 -7.04 12.36 -18.93
C ARG A 85 -6.00 11.25 -18.78
N ARG A 86 -5.97 10.52 -17.66
CA ARG A 86 -5.02 9.44 -17.41
C ARG A 86 -5.78 8.15 -17.09
N PRO A 87 -5.86 7.21 -18.04
CA PRO A 87 -6.55 5.96 -17.82
C PRO A 87 -5.91 5.17 -16.66
N GLY A 88 -6.71 4.30 -16.04
CA GLY A 88 -6.31 3.45 -14.92
C GLY A 88 -7.04 3.77 -13.63
N HIS A 89 -6.61 3.14 -12.55
CA HIS A 89 -7.28 3.19 -11.26
C HIS A 89 -6.33 3.76 -10.21
N GLU A 90 -6.74 4.84 -9.58
CA GLU A 90 -6.05 5.32 -8.40
C GLU A 90 -6.32 4.35 -7.24
N TRP A 91 -5.29 4.05 -6.47
CA TRP A 91 -5.43 3.27 -5.25
C TRP A 91 -4.92 4.03 -4.04
N ARG A 92 -5.62 3.88 -2.92
CA ARG A 92 -5.23 4.39 -1.60
C ARG A 92 -5.22 3.23 -0.63
N LEU A 93 -4.12 3.07 0.10
CA LEU A 93 -3.93 2.01 1.06
C LEU A 93 -3.62 2.59 2.42
N VAL A 94 -4.37 2.14 3.43
CA VAL A 94 -4.19 2.50 4.83
C VAL A 94 -4.08 1.22 5.61
N ALA A 95 -3.05 1.09 6.44
CA ALA A 95 -2.89 -0.02 7.36
C ALA A 95 -2.69 0.51 8.77
N GLU A 96 -3.34 -0.14 9.72
CA GLU A 96 -3.31 0.18 11.14
C GLU A 96 -2.87 -1.05 11.91
N ALA A 97 -1.85 -0.88 12.74
CA ALA A 97 -1.37 -1.89 13.66
C ALA A 97 -1.89 -1.64 15.09
N GLU A 98 -1.94 -2.68 15.91
CA GLU A 98 -2.30 -2.53 17.33
C GLU A 98 -1.18 -1.91 18.20
N ARG A 99 0.01 -1.67 17.62
CA ARG A 99 1.18 -1.05 18.26
C ARG A 99 1.88 -0.10 17.26
N PRO A 100 2.85 0.73 17.70
CA PRO A 100 3.63 1.56 16.79
C PRO A 100 4.21 0.74 15.64
N TRP A 101 4.09 1.29 14.43
CA TRP A 101 4.49 0.64 13.19
C TRP A 101 5.98 0.35 13.19
N ASP A 102 6.35 -0.88 12.83
CA ASP A 102 7.73 -1.29 12.63
C ASP A 102 8.06 -1.32 11.13
N GLU A 103 9.07 -0.55 10.72
CA GLU A 103 9.48 -0.47 9.30
C GLU A 103 10.09 -1.79 8.79
N THR A 104 10.50 -2.69 9.68
CA THR A 104 11.00 -4.03 9.33
C THR A 104 9.90 -4.97 8.85
N TRP A 105 8.64 -4.68 9.18
CA TRP A 105 7.51 -5.48 8.71
C TRP A 105 7.33 -5.36 7.19
N PRO A 106 6.83 -6.42 6.51
CA PRO A 106 6.49 -6.32 5.10
C PRO A 106 5.53 -5.17 4.83
N SER A 107 5.72 -4.51 3.69
CA SER A 107 4.84 -3.41 3.28
C SER A 107 3.41 -3.91 3.07
N PRO A 108 2.38 -3.23 3.61
CA PRO A 108 0.97 -3.60 3.40
C PRO A 108 0.55 -3.66 1.93
N ALA A 109 1.23 -2.94 1.04
CA ALA A 109 0.96 -3.01 -0.39
C ALA A 109 1.06 -4.44 -0.95
N THR A 110 1.93 -5.28 -0.39
CA THR A 110 2.12 -6.66 -0.85
C THR A 110 0.96 -7.58 -0.46
N LEU A 111 0.01 -7.14 0.37
CA LEU A 111 -1.21 -7.90 0.66
C LEU A 111 -2.22 -7.86 -0.48
N PHE A 112 -2.23 -6.76 -1.22
CA PHE A 112 -3.23 -6.51 -2.25
C PHE A 112 -2.66 -6.58 -3.66
N TRP A 113 -1.34 -6.38 -3.80
CA TRP A 113 -0.68 -6.33 -5.09
C TRP A 113 0.44 -7.36 -5.18
N PRO A 114 0.62 -8.01 -6.34
CA PRO A 114 1.72 -8.94 -6.55
C PRO A 114 3.07 -8.22 -6.51
N GLU A 115 4.08 -8.82 -5.85
CA GLU A 115 5.41 -8.21 -5.76
C GLU A 115 6.13 -8.15 -7.12
N GLY A 116 5.85 -9.09 -8.03
CA GLY A 116 6.41 -9.17 -9.38
C GLY A 116 5.41 -8.72 -10.45
N GLY A 117 5.31 -7.42 -10.70
CA GLY A 117 4.42 -6.87 -11.73
C GLY A 117 5.07 -6.82 -13.10
N THR A 118 5.08 -7.92 -13.85
CA THR A 118 5.31 -7.93 -15.30
C THR A 118 4.29 -8.85 -15.97
N GLY A 119 3.35 -8.28 -16.74
CA GLY A 119 2.34 -9.06 -17.47
C GLY A 119 0.97 -8.38 -17.58
N ALA A 120 -0.05 -9.17 -17.94
CA ALA A 120 -1.44 -8.76 -18.16
C ALA A 120 -2.14 -8.17 -16.92
N ASP A 121 -1.56 -8.37 -15.74
CA ASP A 121 -2.04 -7.82 -14.47
C ASP A 121 -1.85 -6.30 -14.39
N GLY A 122 -1.07 -5.70 -15.30
CA GLY A 122 -0.77 -4.28 -15.28
C GLY A 122 0.20 -3.90 -14.17
N SER A 123 0.72 -2.67 -14.24
CA SER A 123 1.66 -2.18 -13.23
C SER A 123 0.92 -1.32 -12.20
N TRP A 124 0.99 -1.73 -10.94
CA TRP A 124 0.34 -1.06 -9.81
C TRP A 124 1.25 -0.02 -9.14
N ASP A 125 2.55 -0.08 -9.41
CA ASP A 125 3.57 0.70 -8.72
C ASP A 125 3.71 2.14 -9.27
N HIS A 126 2.73 2.68 -10.00
CA HIS A 126 2.83 4.05 -10.52
C HIS A 126 2.46 5.09 -9.47
N HIS A 127 3.08 6.26 -9.57
CA HIS A 127 2.71 7.42 -8.78
C HIS A 127 1.29 7.89 -9.15
N ALA A 128 0.52 8.33 -8.14
CA ALA A 128 -0.89 8.66 -8.31
C ALA A 128 -1.13 9.85 -9.27
N THR A 129 -0.32 10.90 -9.11
CA THR A 129 -0.54 12.23 -9.71
C THR A 129 0.54 12.67 -10.69
N VAL A 130 1.72 12.05 -10.71
CA VAL A 130 2.86 12.45 -11.56
C VAL A 130 3.13 11.33 -12.54
N THR A 131 3.03 11.61 -13.85
CA THR A 131 3.18 10.59 -14.89
C THR A 131 4.61 10.06 -14.93
N GLY A 132 4.74 8.77 -15.25
CA GLY A 132 6.04 8.13 -15.51
C GLY A 132 6.82 7.78 -14.24
N LEU A 133 6.43 8.32 -13.07
CA LEU A 133 7.02 7.93 -11.81
C LEU A 133 6.51 6.57 -11.33
N ARG A 134 7.43 5.73 -10.87
CA ARG A 134 7.14 4.41 -10.32
C ARG A 134 7.85 4.23 -8.97
N PHE A 135 7.17 3.57 -8.04
CA PHE A 135 7.77 3.05 -6.83
C PHE A 135 8.75 1.93 -7.18
N ARG A 136 9.77 1.72 -6.34
CA ARG A 136 10.79 0.65 -6.50
C ARG A 136 11.70 0.74 -7.73
N GLN A 137 11.47 1.70 -8.61
CA GLN A 137 12.26 1.93 -9.81
C GLN A 137 13.10 3.19 -9.68
N VAL A 138 14.16 3.25 -10.49
CA VAL A 138 14.92 4.49 -10.71
C VAL A 138 14.13 5.36 -11.67
N ASN A 139 13.72 6.55 -11.23
CA ASN A 139 13.04 7.51 -12.09
C ASN A 139 14.03 8.59 -12.53
N ALA A 140 14.58 8.46 -13.74
CA ALA A 140 15.49 9.45 -14.30
C ALA A 140 14.80 10.83 -14.38
N LEU A 141 15.51 11.87 -13.97
CA LEU A 141 15.02 13.24 -14.09
C LEU A 141 15.04 13.70 -15.56
N PRO A 142 14.05 14.49 -15.99
CA PRO A 142 14.02 15.05 -17.33
C PRO A 142 15.29 15.83 -17.66
N ALA A 143 15.73 15.79 -18.92
CA ALA A 143 16.82 16.63 -19.39
C ALA A 143 16.44 18.12 -19.44
N ASP A 144 15.16 18.42 -19.64
CA ASP A 144 14.63 19.78 -19.64
C ASP A 144 14.48 20.31 -18.20
N ASP A 145 15.15 21.42 -17.89
CA ASP A 145 15.17 22.02 -16.56
C ASP A 145 13.77 22.45 -16.07
N LYS A 146 12.90 22.90 -16.98
CA LYS A 146 11.54 23.33 -16.64
C LYS A 146 10.65 22.13 -16.31
N GLU A 147 10.76 21.04 -17.06
CA GLU A 147 10.09 19.77 -16.76
C GLU A 147 10.62 19.16 -15.46
N MET A 148 11.94 19.17 -15.24
CA MET A 148 12.57 18.69 -14.00
C MET A 148 12.02 19.44 -12.79
N ARG A 149 12.05 20.77 -12.82
CA ARG A 149 11.53 21.61 -11.73
C ARG A 149 10.04 21.41 -11.51
N ARG A 150 9.26 21.26 -12.57
CA ARG A 150 7.83 20.93 -12.46
C ARG A 150 7.62 19.57 -11.78
N ARG A 151 8.33 18.53 -12.24
CA ARG A 151 8.21 17.16 -11.71
C ARG A 151 8.54 17.11 -10.21
N LEU A 152 9.63 17.74 -9.79
CA LEU A 152 10.05 17.75 -8.38
C LEU A 152 9.04 18.50 -7.50
N ARG A 153 8.52 19.65 -7.97
CA ARG A 153 7.47 20.39 -7.24
C ARG A 153 6.16 19.61 -7.16
N ASP A 154 5.71 19.01 -8.26
CA ASP A 154 4.47 18.22 -8.29
C ASP A 154 4.60 16.98 -7.40
N ALA A 155 5.78 16.36 -7.34
CA ALA A 155 6.06 15.23 -6.45
C ALA A 155 6.10 15.64 -4.96
N ALA A 156 6.74 16.77 -4.62
CA ALA A 156 6.82 17.28 -3.25
C ALA A 156 5.45 17.66 -2.66
N ARG A 157 4.50 18.09 -3.50
CA ARG A 157 3.10 18.36 -3.11
C ARG A 157 2.33 17.11 -2.69
N GLU A 158 2.76 15.92 -3.10
CA GLU A 158 2.08 14.69 -2.74
C GLU A 158 2.58 14.16 -1.39
N ALA A 159 1.80 14.39 -0.34
CA ALA A 159 2.11 13.98 1.02
C ALA A 159 2.02 12.46 1.29
N TRP A 160 1.72 11.61 0.30
CA TRP A 160 1.50 10.16 0.53
C TRP A 160 2.75 9.31 0.35
N CYS A 161 3.78 9.85 -0.29
CA CYS A 161 5.04 9.19 -0.58
C CYS A 161 6.22 9.97 0.01
N VAL A 162 7.34 9.29 0.20
CA VAL A 162 8.61 9.89 0.55
C VAL A 162 9.40 10.06 -0.73
N ASN A 163 9.67 11.30 -1.12
CA ASN A 163 10.43 11.60 -2.34
C ASN A 163 11.92 11.75 -1.99
N VAL A 164 12.75 10.95 -2.64
CA VAL A 164 14.21 10.99 -2.51
C VAL A 164 14.78 11.45 -3.84
N VAL A 165 15.60 12.50 -3.83
CA VAL A 165 16.40 12.90 -4.99
C VAL A 165 17.82 12.41 -4.80
N VAL A 166 18.31 11.64 -5.76
CA VAL A 166 19.65 11.06 -5.79
C VAL A 166 20.41 11.70 -6.93
N HIS A 167 21.61 12.18 -6.65
CA HIS A 167 22.56 12.55 -7.69
C HIS A 167 23.49 11.38 -7.95
N GLU A 168 23.45 10.82 -9.17
CA GLU A 168 24.32 9.72 -9.53
C GLU A 168 25.81 10.12 -9.47
N ALA A 169 26.66 9.21 -9.01
CA ALA A 169 28.10 9.42 -9.04
C ALA A 169 28.60 9.46 -10.50
N MET A 170 29.73 10.12 -10.76
CA MET A 170 30.31 10.16 -12.12
C MET A 170 30.60 8.76 -12.70
N THR A 171 30.89 7.80 -11.83
CA THR A 171 31.20 6.41 -12.18
C THR A 171 30.44 5.48 -11.22
N PRO A 172 29.13 5.24 -11.43
CA PRO A 172 28.36 4.38 -10.55
C PRO A 172 28.76 2.92 -10.81
N ASP A 173 29.06 2.20 -9.73
CA ASP A 173 29.22 0.74 -9.74
C ASP A 173 27.88 0.05 -10.03
N GLU A 174 27.90 -1.27 -10.19
CA GLU A 174 26.69 -2.04 -10.48
C GLU A 174 25.61 -1.82 -9.42
N GLN A 175 26.02 -1.72 -8.15
CA GLN A 175 25.15 -1.45 -7.01
C GLN A 175 24.55 -0.04 -7.08
N GLY A 176 25.34 0.96 -7.46
CA GLY A 176 24.94 2.35 -7.60
C GLY A 176 23.91 2.56 -8.70
N ARG A 177 23.84 1.67 -9.70
CA ARG A 177 22.82 1.71 -10.77
C ARG A 177 21.47 1.11 -10.36
N LEU A 178 21.44 0.34 -9.27
CA LEU A 178 20.22 -0.31 -8.82
C LEU A 178 19.30 0.66 -8.05
N PRO A 179 17.98 0.39 -8.03
CA PRO A 179 17.05 1.19 -7.24
C PRO A 179 17.32 1.09 -5.73
N LEU A 180 17.18 2.22 -5.02
CA LEU A 180 17.35 2.31 -3.57
C LEU A 180 16.36 1.43 -2.80
N ALA A 181 15.21 1.09 -3.38
CA ALA A 181 14.18 0.28 -2.73
C ALA A 181 14.68 -1.07 -2.20
N ARG A 182 15.77 -1.62 -2.76
CA ARG A 182 16.41 -2.84 -2.27
C ARG A 182 17.08 -2.67 -0.91
N LEU A 183 17.56 -1.47 -0.61
CA LEU A 183 18.25 -1.11 0.62
C LEU A 183 17.29 -0.59 1.70
N LEU A 184 16.04 -0.32 1.34
CA LEU A 184 15.04 0.16 2.28
C LEU A 184 14.47 -0.98 3.14
N PRO A 185 14.07 -0.67 4.38
CA PRO A 185 13.21 -1.54 5.17
C PRO A 185 11.98 -1.97 4.35
N PRO A 186 11.52 -3.23 4.46
CA PRO A 186 10.42 -3.76 3.66
C PRO A 186 9.16 -2.88 3.69
N GLY A 187 8.86 -2.28 4.84
CA GLY A 187 7.72 -1.40 5.03
C GLY A 187 7.77 -0.10 4.22
N LEU A 188 8.95 0.36 3.80
CA LEU A 188 9.11 1.62 3.07
C LEU A 188 9.18 1.45 1.54
N ARG A 189 9.38 0.23 1.04
CA ARG A 189 9.65 -0.04 -0.39
C ARG A 189 8.57 0.49 -1.35
N HIS A 190 7.31 0.54 -0.91
CA HIS A 190 6.17 0.97 -1.72
C HIS A 190 5.64 2.37 -1.34
N ARG A 191 6.46 3.13 -0.61
CA ARG A 191 6.19 4.54 -0.26
C ARG A 191 7.28 5.48 -0.74
N VAL A 192 8.46 4.96 -1.06
CA VAL A 192 9.59 5.77 -1.53
C VAL A 192 9.57 5.88 -3.05
N VAL A 193 9.63 7.12 -3.54
CA VAL A 193 9.86 7.44 -4.95
C VAL A 193 11.26 8.00 -5.08
N GLU A 194 12.06 7.35 -5.92
CA GLU A 194 13.44 7.75 -6.17
C GLU A 194 13.54 8.52 -7.49
N HIS A 195 14.01 9.77 -7.42
CA HIS A 195 14.30 10.62 -8.55
C HIS A 195 15.82 10.66 -8.76
N ARG A 196 16.31 10.28 -9.92
CA ARG A 196 17.75 10.20 -10.18
C ARG A 196 18.21 11.24 -11.18
N ALA A 197 19.09 12.13 -10.73
CA ALA A 197 19.83 13.06 -11.58
C ALA A 197 21.07 12.36 -12.13
N ALA A 198 21.27 12.47 -13.45
CA ALA A 198 22.49 12.04 -14.10
C ALA A 198 23.68 12.93 -13.67
N PRO A 199 24.94 12.46 -13.81
CA PRO A 199 26.08 13.19 -13.26
C PRO A 199 26.29 14.61 -13.81
N HIS A 200 25.89 14.85 -15.06
CA HIS A 200 25.97 16.18 -15.70
C HIS A 200 24.85 17.14 -15.23
N GLN A 201 23.79 16.63 -14.60
CA GLN A 201 22.62 17.42 -14.18
C GLN A 201 22.81 18.08 -12.80
N PHE A 202 23.99 17.96 -12.16
CA PHE A 202 24.25 18.48 -10.80
C PHE A 202 23.78 19.92 -10.57
N ARG A 203 24.08 20.82 -11.51
CA ARG A 203 23.70 22.24 -11.40
C ARG A 203 22.20 22.44 -11.63
N ALA A 204 21.64 21.77 -12.63
CA ALA A 204 20.22 21.84 -12.97
C ALA A 204 19.33 21.33 -11.83
N VAL A 205 19.66 20.18 -11.24
CA VAL A 205 18.89 19.62 -10.13
C VAL A 205 18.91 20.52 -8.91
N ASN A 206 20.07 21.07 -8.51
CA ASN A 206 20.15 21.99 -7.38
C ASN A 206 19.48 23.34 -7.64
N TRP A 207 19.46 23.81 -8.89
CA TRP A 207 18.64 24.95 -9.28
C TRP A 207 17.13 24.66 -9.14
N ALA A 208 16.68 23.47 -9.55
CA ALA A 208 15.29 23.05 -9.43
C ALA A 208 14.85 22.86 -7.96
N LEU A 209 15.75 22.38 -7.09
CA LEU A 209 15.51 22.17 -5.66
C LEU A 209 15.53 23.46 -4.83
N LYS A 210 16.05 24.56 -5.38
CA LYS A 210 16.15 25.86 -4.69
C LYS A 210 14.80 26.34 -4.13
N ASP A 211 13.72 26.18 -4.91
CA ASP A 211 12.35 26.53 -4.47
C ASP A 211 11.86 25.70 -3.28
N LEU A 212 12.40 24.48 -3.14
CA LEU A 212 12.06 23.52 -2.09
C LEU A 212 13.00 23.64 -0.88
N GLY A 213 13.96 24.57 -0.91
CA GLY A 213 14.88 24.83 0.21
C GLY A 213 15.86 23.69 0.50
N CYS A 214 16.17 22.83 -0.49
CA CYS A 214 17.07 21.69 -0.32
C CYS A 214 18.18 21.68 -1.38
N GLU A 215 19.27 20.98 -1.07
CA GLU A 215 20.41 20.77 -1.97
C GLU A 215 20.80 19.30 -1.93
N VAL A 216 21.02 18.70 -3.10
CA VAL A 216 21.57 17.35 -3.23
C VAL A 216 23.09 17.45 -3.41
N PRO A 217 23.89 16.77 -2.57
CA PRO A 217 25.34 16.73 -2.74
C PRO A 217 25.72 15.84 -3.92
N ARG A 218 26.90 16.08 -4.52
CA ARG A 218 27.41 15.22 -5.60
C ARG A 218 27.52 13.77 -5.14
N GLY A 219 26.91 12.87 -5.89
CA GLY A 219 26.89 11.44 -5.60
C GLY A 219 25.94 11.03 -4.46
N GLY A 220 25.35 11.99 -3.73
CA GLY A 220 24.51 11.68 -2.57
C GLY A 220 23.02 11.84 -2.84
N ALA A 221 22.27 11.92 -1.76
CA ALA A 221 20.81 11.98 -1.81
C ALA A 221 20.24 12.96 -0.79
N VAL A 222 19.05 13.47 -1.09
CA VAL A 222 18.28 14.37 -0.22
C VAL A 222 16.81 13.97 -0.22
N LEU A 223 16.14 14.13 0.91
CA LEU A 223 14.69 13.97 1.01
C LEU A 223 14.01 15.28 0.64
N LEU A 224 13.00 15.22 -0.23
CA LEU A 224 12.16 16.40 -0.46
C LEU A 224 11.25 16.61 0.74
N PRO A 225 11.15 17.85 1.25
CA PRO A 225 10.12 18.17 2.22
C PRO A 225 8.74 17.94 1.58
N PRO A 226 7.78 17.34 2.31
CA PRO A 226 6.39 17.36 1.87
C PRO A 226 5.90 18.81 1.85
N ASP A 227 5.05 19.19 0.89
CA ASP A 227 4.44 20.51 0.80
C ASP A 227 2.94 20.46 1.16
N PRO A 228 2.48 21.11 2.25
CA PRO A 228 3.25 21.98 3.15
C PRO A 228 4.10 21.19 4.14
N ALA A 229 5.30 21.70 4.42
CA ALA A 229 6.21 21.09 5.39
C ALA A 229 5.64 21.23 6.82
N PRO A 230 5.73 20.20 7.66
CA PRO A 230 5.43 20.34 9.08
C PRO A 230 6.30 21.43 9.72
N GLU A 231 5.73 22.16 10.68
CA GLU A 231 6.48 23.15 11.47
C GLU A 231 7.63 22.46 12.23
N GLY A 232 8.85 22.99 12.09
CA GLY A 232 10.08 22.37 12.62
C GLY A 232 10.62 21.18 11.82
N TYR A 233 10.19 21.00 10.56
CA TYR A 233 10.81 20.04 9.66
C TYR A 233 12.24 20.48 9.30
N ASP A 234 13.22 19.84 9.94
CA ASP A 234 14.61 19.88 9.50
C ASP A 234 14.81 18.74 8.49
N PRO A 235 15.06 19.01 7.19
CA PRO A 235 15.39 17.94 6.26
C PRO A 235 16.62 17.22 6.82
N PRO A 236 16.63 15.89 6.97
CA PRO A 236 17.82 15.20 7.43
C PRO A 236 18.98 15.58 6.51
N GLY A 237 19.96 16.29 7.09
CA GLY A 237 20.99 17.00 6.34
C GLY A 237 21.65 16.11 5.30
N ALA A 238 21.99 16.70 4.14
CA ALA A 238 22.66 16.07 3.00
C ALA A 238 23.72 15.03 3.42
N GLN A 239 23.36 13.75 3.39
CA GLN A 239 24.29 12.67 3.73
C GLN A 239 25.14 12.35 2.49
N ARG A 240 26.47 12.35 2.65
CA ARG A 240 27.39 11.80 1.65
C ARG A 240 27.08 10.31 1.43
N PRO A 241 27.20 9.79 0.20
CA PRO A 241 27.06 8.36 -0.10
C PRO A 241 28.31 7.60 0.38
N GLN A 242 28.59 7.56 1.68
CA GLN A 242 29.54 6.61 2.24
C GLN A 242 28.77 5.71 3.18
N ARG A 243 28.55 4.45 2.73
CA ARG A 243 27.88 3.35 3.43
C ARG A 243 26.66 3.79 4.24
N LEU A 244 25.46 3.72 3.65
CA LEU A 244 24.19 3.77 4.40
C LEU A 244 24.31 2.87 5.65
N PRO A 245 24.39 3.40 6.89
CA PRO A 245 24.04 2.62 8.05
C PRO A 245 22.51 2.54 8.03
N GLY A 246 21.96 1.33 8.15
CA GLY A 246 20.53 1.10 8.08
C GLY A 246 19.78 1.94 9.13
N ARG A 247 19.08 2.97 8.66
CA ARG A 247 17.83 3.58 9.20
C ARG A 247 17.65 4.97 8.58
N LEU A 248 17.02 5.02 7.41
CA LEU A 248 16.35 6.25 6.97
C LEU A 248 15.09 6.40 7.82
N ARG A 249 15.12 7.25 8.85
CA ARG A 249 13.90 7.65 9.56
C ARG A 249 13.10 8.57 8.65
N ALA A 250 11.95 8.11 8.17
CA ALA A 250 11.10 8.89 7.30
C ALA A 250 10.50 10.10 8.05
N GLY A 251 10.67 11.29 7.49
CA GLY A 251 9.96 12.50 7.89
C GLY A 251 8.46 12.37 7.64
N ARG A 252 7.66 12.87 8.60
CA ARG A 252 6.20 12.69 8.66
C ARG A 252 5.49 13.64 7.69
N THR A 253 4.54 13.11 6.94
CA THR A 253 3.69 13.88 6.04
C THR A 253 2.32 14.16 6.67
N ARG A 254 1.79 15.38 6.48
CA ARG A 254 0.69 15.95 7.29
C ARG A 254 -0.73 15.67 6.75
N ARG A 255 -0.87 14.91 5.66
CA ARG A 255 -2.18 14.54 5.06
C ARG A 255 -2.30 13.03 4.87
N GLY A 256 -2.49 12.33 5.99
CA GLY A 256 -2.94 10.93 6.02
C GLY A 256 -4.43 10.83 6.38
N PRO A 257 -5.10 9.74 6.00
CA PRO A 257 -6.52 9.53 6.25
C PRO A 257 -6.81 9.17 7.72
N ALA A 258 -8.07 9.28 8.11
CA ALA A 258 -8.58 8.91 9.43
C ALA A 258 -8.39 7.41 9.75
N PRO A 259 -8.27 7.02 11.03
CA PRO A 259 -8.13 5.63 11.46
C PRO A 259 -9.32 4.76 11.03
N LEU A 260 -9.09 3.46 10.90
CA LEU A 260 -10.12 2.52 10.51
C LEU A 260 -11.11 2.34 11.67
N ARG A 261 -12.41 2.54 11.43
CA ARG A 261 -13.43 2.27 12.45
C ARG A 261 -13.40 0.78 12.82
N ARG A 262 -13.33 0.50 14.12
CA ARG A 262 -13.56 -0.86 14.64
C ARG A 262 -15.01 -1.27 14.29
N PRO A 263 -15.25 -2.43 13.67
CA PRO A 263 -16.58 -2.99 13.64
C PRO A 263 -17.03 -3.29 15.08
N ALA A 264 -18.31 -3.02 15.36
CA ALA A 264 -18.93 -3.41 16.62
C ALA A 264 -18.80 -4.93 16.81
N PRO A 265 -18.60 -5.42 18.05
CA PRO A 265 -18.64 -6.86 18.29
C PRO A 265 -20.01 -7.39 17.85
N ALA A 266 -20.01 -8.48 17.08
CA ALA A 266 -21.23 -9.19 16.75
C ALA A 266 -21.96 -9.53 18.05
N ALA A 267 -23.17 -9.00 18.23
CA ALA A 267 -24.01 -9.32 19.36
C ALA A 267 -24.30 -10.83 19.31
N ALA A 268 -23.74 -11.57 20.26
CA ALA A 268 -24.16 -12.92 20.58
C ALA A 268 -25.59 -12.85 21.13
N ALA A 269 -26.59 -12.98 20.27
CA ALA A 269 -27.95 -13.28 20.69
C ALA A 269 -28.03 -14.79 20.93
N GLY A 270 -27.76 -15.17 22.17
CA GLY A 270 -27.88 -16.54 22.66
C GLY A 270 -29.33 -17.01 22.61
N GLY A 271 -29.50 -18.25 22.17
CA GLY A 271 -30.73 -19.00 22.30
C GLY A 271 -31.00 -19.39 23.76
N ARG A 272 -32.26 -19.22 24.16
CA ARG A 272 -33.00 -19.97 25.18
C ARG A 272 -34.44 -19.95 24.65
N GLY A 273 -35.07 -21.07 24.30
CA GLY A 273 -35.40 -22.19 25.16
C GLY A 273 -36.90 -22.14 25.40
N GLY A 274 -37.67 -23.01 24.74
CA GLY A 274 -39.13 -23.07 24.86
C GLY A 274 -39.65 -24.33 24.20
N ALA A 275 -39.81 -25.37 25.01
CA ALA A 275 -40.35 -26.66 24.63
C ALA A 275 -41.88 -26.60 24.54
N GLU A 276 -42.47 -27.18 23.50
CA GLU A 276 -43.83 -27.70 23.57
C GLU A 276 -43.98 -28.86 22.59
N ARG A 277 -44.17 -30.06 23.16
CA ARG A 277 -44.74 -31.24 22.49
C ARG A 277 -46.26 -31.15 22.61
N PRO A 278 -46.99 -31.71 21.64
CA PRO A 278 -48.08 -32.60 22.02
C PRO A 278 -47.99 -33.96 21.34
N ALA A 279 -48.49 -34.95 22.08
CA ALA A 279 -48.66 -36.33 21.69
C ALA A 279 -49.80 -36.49 20.67
N GLY A 280 -49.62 -37.44 19.74
CA GLY A 280 -50.66 -37.96 18.86
C GLY A 280 -50.23 -39.33 18.35
N ARG A 281 -50.89 -40.36 18.86
CA ARG A 281 -50.71 -41.80 18.62
C ARG A 281 -51.70 -42.25 17.54
N LEU A 282 -51.32 -43.21 16.69
CA LEU A 282 -52.12 -44.18 15.88
C LEU A 282 -51.12 -44.82 14.88
N ASP A 283 -50.57 -46.01 15.11
CA ASP A 283 -51.10 -47.39 14.91
C ASP A 283 -50.90 -47.94 13.47
N ALA A 284 -50.26 -49.14 13.44
CA ALA A 284 -50.23 -50.22 12.42
C ALA A 284 -49.77 -49.85 10.98
N ASP A 285 -49.04 -50.66 10.19
CA ASP A 285 -48.88 -52.11 10.07
C ASP A 285 -47.59 -52.43 9.27
N ASP A 286 -47.12 -53.67 9.32
CA ASP A 286 -45.85 -54.19 8.76
C ASP A 286 -46.02 -54.76 7.31
N PRO A 287 -45.05 -55.44 6.64
CA PRO A 287 -44.51 -55.18 5.28
C PRO A 287 -44.96 -56.31 4.29
N PRO A 288 -44.26 -56.77 3.19
CA PRO A 288 -42.93 -56.46 2.63
C PRO A 288 -42.80 -56.44 1.07
N GLY A 289 -41.58 -56.22 0.57
CA GLY A 289 -41.10 -56.84 -0.67
C GLY A 289 -40.48 -55.90 -1.70
N GLY A 290 -39.24 -56.20 -2.14
CA GLY A 290 -38.66 -55.57 -3.32
C GLY A 290 -37.14 -55.69 -3.44
N ALA A 291 -36.67 -56.87 -3.85
CA ALA A 291 -35.29 -57.10 -4.30
C ALA A 291 -34.98 -56.33 -5.60
N GLY A 292 -33.72 -55.90 -5.78
CA GLY A 292 -33.27 -55.27 -7.02
C GLY A 292 -31.74 -55.19 -7.11
N ALA A 293 -31.19 -56.07 -7.94
CA ALA A 293 -29.78 -56.40 -8.12
C ALA A 293 -28.81 -55.23 -8.42
N ARG A 294 -27.59 -55.39 -7.91
CA ARG A 294 -26.37 -54.71 -8.37
C ARG A 294 -25.86 -55.42 -9.63
N THR A 295 -25.54 -54.66 -10.68
CA THR A 295 -24.75 -55.15 -11.81
C THR A 295 -23.58 -54.21 -12.06
N ALA A 296 -22.39 -54.79 -12.09
CA ALA A 296 -21.14 -54.16 -12.47
C ALA A 296 -20.89 -54.36 -13.97
N ALA A 297 -20.40 -53.33 -14.64
CA ALA A 297 -19.60 -53.33 -15.87
C ALA A 297 -19.30 -51.85 -16.14
N GLY A 298 -18.16 -51.41 -16.65
CA GLY A 298 -17.14 -52.08 -17.41
C GLY A 298 -16.48 -50.95 -18.20
N ARG A 299 -15.17 -50.82 -18.00
CA ARG A 299 -14.27 -49.80 -18.53
C ARG A 299 -14.22 -49.89 -20.07
N HIS A 300 -14.39 -48.79 -20.78
CA HIS A 300 -14.03 -48.68 -22.20
C HIS A 300 -12.88 -47.68 -22.39
N VAL A 301 -11.80 -48.25 -22.96
CA VAL A 301 -10.86 -47.74 -23.98
C VAL A 301 -10.61 -46.24 -24.03
#